data_AF-A0A165H1J9-F1
#
_entry.id   AF-A0A165H1J9-F1
#
_cell.length_a   1.000
_cell.length_b   1.000
_cell.length_c   1.000
_cell.angle_alpha   90.00
_cell.angle_beta   90.00
_cell.angle_gamma   90.00
#
_symmetry.space_group_name_H-M   'P 1'
#
loop_
_entity.id
_entity.type
_entity.pdbx_description
1 polymer ?
#
loop_
_entity_poly.entity_id
_entity_poly.type
_entity_poly.pdbx_seq_one_letter_code
_entity_poly.pdbx_strand_id
1 'polypeptide(L)'
;MRGDAYLRTRVNARALRATIRASLRSYKFERRKIERAFRHQLMPEEKDHAQTRNLVHRRERTLGAQVRKFNALVDKIAVLVKQGKGPKRNTRLPRKLDTRKLFRLDVDDEIWQEDPGLGAQDDKLERWQTDDKVKDGIVSMLDAQRCREELERLR
;
A
#
# COMPACT_ATOMS: atom_id res chain seq x y z
N MET A 1 2.16 -13.30 -20.07
CA MET A 1 1.81 -13.77 -18.70
C MET A 1 0.56 -13.05 -18.19
N ARG A 2 -0.59 -13.74 -18.08
CA ARG A 2 -1.78 -13.21 -17.40
C ARG A 2 -1.49 -13.19 -15.88
N GLY A 3 -1.56 -12.02 -15.24
CA GLY A 3 -1.36 -11.87 -13.78
C GLY A 3 -0.24 -10.92 -13.35
N ASP A 4 0.74 -10.65 -14.22
CA ASP A 4 1.87 -9.75 -13.91
C ASP A 4 1.40 -8.32 -13.61
N ALA A 5 0.49 -7.76 -14.43
CA ALA A 5 -0.08 -6.44 -14.21
C ALA A 5 -0.88 -6.33 -12.89
N TYR A 6 -1.58 -7.41 -12.48
CA TYR A 6 -2.30 -7.45 -11.21
C TYR A 6 -1.32 -7.47 -10.04
N LEU A 7 -0.31 -8.35 -10.09
CA LEU A 7 0.71 -8.46 -9.04
C LEU A 7 1.47 -7.15 -8.86
N ARG A 8 1.94 -6.53 -9.93
CA ARG A 8 2.62 -5.22 -9.90
C ARG A 8 1.74 -4.15 -9.26
N THR A 9 0.46 -4.07 -9.66
CA THR A 9 -0.47 -3.08 -9.11
C THR A 9 -0.73 -3.33 -7.62
N ARG A 10 -0.85 -4.60 -7.20
CA ARG A 10 -1.03 -4.99 -5.79
C ARG A 10 0.20 -4.64 -4.94
N VAL A 11 1.40 -4.96 -5.42
CA VAL A 11 2.66 -4.63 -4.73
C VAL A 11 2.82 -3.11 -4.59
N ASN A 12 2.54 -2.34 -5.66
CA ASN A 12 2.57 -0.88 -5.61
C ASN A 12 1.55 -0.30 -4.62
N ALA A 13 0.33 -0.83 -4.59
CA ALA A 13 -0.69 -0.40 -3.64
C ALA A 13 -0.26 -0.69 -2.19
N ARG A 14 0.32 -1.86 -1.94
CA ARG A 14 0.86 -2.24 -0.62
C ARG A 14 1.98 -1.32 -0.17
N ALA A 15 2.98 -1.06 -1.04
CA ALA A 15 4.09 -0.16 -0.74
C ALA A 15 3.59 1.26 -0.43
N LEU A 16 2.67 1.78 -1.25
CA LEU A 16 2.11 3.11 -1.05
C LEU A 16 1.31 3.22 0.26
N ARG A 17 0.55 2.18 0.63
CA ARG A 17 -0.15 2.13 1.93
C ARG A 17 0.83 2.17 3.11
N ALA A 18 1.96 1.48 3.02
CA ALA A 18 3.01 1.53 4.04
C ALA A 18 3.65 2.94 4.13
N THR A 19 3.92 3.59 2.99
CA THR A 19 4.42 4.97 2.95
C THR A 19 3.42 5.96 3.57
N ILE A 20 2.12 5.79 3.30
CA ILE A 20 1.05 6.60 3.89
C ILE A 20 1.03 6.43 5.42
N ARG A 21 1.12 5.19 5.93
CA ARG A 21 1.22 4.93 7.38
C ARG A 21 2.40 5.64 8.03
N ALA A 22 3.60 5.52 7.45
CA ALA A 22 4.79 6.20 7.96
C ALA A 22 4.64 7.72 7.94
N SER A 23 4.07 8.25 6.86
CA SER A 23 3.82 9.70 6.70
C SER A 23 2.79 10.22 7.71
N LEU A 24 1.73 9.45 8.00
CA LEU A 24 0.74 9.77 9.03
C LEU A 24 1.32 9.74 10.45
N ARG A 25 2.20 8.76 10.75
CA ARG A 25 2.93 8.73 12.04
C ARG A 25 3.74 10.01 12.23
N SER A 26 4.55 10.38 11.23
CA SER A 26 5.35 11.62 11.26
C SER A 26 4.47 12.86 11.44
N TYR A 27 3.37 12.94 10.67
CA TYR A 27 2.41 14.04 10.77
C TYR A 27 1.79 14.15 12.17
N LYS A 28 1.44 13.02 12.82
CA LYS A 28 0.93 13.01 14.21
C LYS A 28 1.95 13.55 15.21
N PHE A 29 3.22 13.17 15.07
CA PHE A 29 4.29 13.67 15.94
C PHE A 29 4.54 15.17 15.74
N GLU A 30 4.58 15.64 14.49
CA GLU A 30 4.75 17.05 14.15
C GLU A 30 3.58 17.91 14.65
N ARG A 31 2.35 17.46 14.44
CA ARG A 31 1.15 18.14 14.95
C ARG A 31 1.15 18.24 16.47
N ARG A 32 1.53 17.17 17.18
CA ARG A 32 1.66 17.19 18.65
C ARG A 32 2.74 18.16 19.16
N LYS A 33 3.85 18.30 18.43
CA LYS A 33 4.89 19.30 18.79
C LYS A 33 4.32 20.72 18.72
N ILE A 34 3.54 21.02 17.68
CA ILE A 34 2.86 22.32 17.52
C ILE A 34 1.84 22.53 18.63
N GLU A 35 0.98 21.55 18.88
CA GLU A 35 -0.04 21.66 19.95
C GLU A 35 0.58 21.88 21.34
N ARG A 36 1.74 21.26 21.63
CA ARG A 36 2.48 21.51 22.88
C ARG A 36 3.12 22.89 22.93
N ALA A 37 3.77 23.32 21.84
CA ALA A 37 4.34 24.66 21.76
C ALA A 37 3.26 25.73 22.00
N PHE A 38 2.10 25.61 21.33
CA PHE A 38 0.94 26.48 21.53
C PHE A 38 0.37 26.43 22.95
N ARG A 39 0.37 25.26 23.61
CA ARG A 39 -0.14 25.15 25.00
C ARG A 39 0.86 25.65 26.05
N HIS A 40 2.16 25.60 25.77
CA HIS A 40 3.21 26.00 26.71
C HIS A 40 3.63 27.46 26.52
N GLN A 41 3.32 28.10 25.38
CA GLN A 41 3.57 29.51 25.12
C GLN A 41 2.26 30.30 25.04
N LEU A 42 1.87 30.91 26.16
CA LEU A 42 0.99 32.09 26.17
C LEU A 42 1.80 33.35 25.76
N MET A 43 2.47 33.42 24.60
CA MET A 43 3.26 34.61 24.19
C MET A 43 3.45 34.79 22.65
N PRO A 44 3.74 36.02 22.16
CA PRO A 44 3.37 36.52 20.82
C PRO A 44 4.46 36.38 19.73
N GLU A 45 4.83 35.15 19.37
CA GLU A 45 5.76 34.88 18.25
C GLU A 45 5.00 34.29 17.03
N GLU A 46 4.06 35.05 16.48
CA GLU A 46 3.19 34.60 15.38
C GLU A 46 3.95 34.17 14.11
N LYS A 47 5.17 34.67 13.89
CA LYS A 47 5.96 34.43 12.68
C LYS A 47 6.59 33.03 12.62
N ASP A 48 7.09 32.49 13.73
CA ASP A 48 7.70 31.14 13.76
C ASP A 48 6.65 30.01 13.65
N HIS A 49 5.43 30.30 14.08
CA HIS A 49 4.31 29.37 13.96
C HIS A 49 3.73 29.33 12.55
N ALA A 50 3.82 30.41 11.77
CA ALA A 50 3.32 30.45 10.39
C ALA A 50 4.09 29.48 9.48
N GLN A 51 5.43 29.46 9.56
CA GLN A 51 6.26 28.55 8.76
C GLN A 51 5.97 27.08 9.11
N THR A 52 5.86 26.78 10.41
CA THR A 52 5.57 25.42 10.90
C THR A 52 4.15 24.96 10.52
N ARG A 53 3.16 25.85 10.61
CA ARG A 53 1.77 25.58 10.18
C ARG A 53 1.68 25.35 8.67
N ASN A 54 2.42 26.11 7.88
CA ASN A 54 2.52 25.91 6.43
C ASN A 54 3.14 24.56 6.06
N LEU A 55 4.16 24.10 6.80
CA LEU A 55 4.75 22.77 6.61
C LEU A 55 3.73 21.66 6.89
N VAL A 56 2.94 21.79 7.95
CA VAL A 56 1.86 20.84 8.28
C VAL A 56 0.80 20.80 7.18
N HIS A 57 0.30 21.94 6.72
CA HIS A 57 -0.68 22.00 5.63
C HIS A 57 -0.12 21.46 4.31
N ARG A 58 1.16 21.71 3.99
CA ARG A 58 1.82 21.13 2.81
C ARG A 58 1.90 19.61 2.92
N ARG A 59 2.14 19.08 4.12
CA ARG A 59 2.19 17.65 4.38
C ARG A 59 0.81 17.00 4.27
N GLU A 60 -0.25 17.67 4.75
CA GLU A 60 -1.65 17.24 4.55
C GLU A 60 -2.00 17.14 3.06
N ARG A 61 -1.63 18.15 2.27
CA ARG A 61 -1.84 18.13 0.81
C ARG A 61 -1.11 16.96 0.15
N THR A 62 0.14 16.72 0.55
CA THR A 62 0.96 15.61 0.03
C THR A 62 0.35 14.25 0.39
N LEU A 63 -0.06 14.07 1.65
CA LEU A 63 -0.76 12.88 2.13
C LEU A 63 -2.08 12.66 1.37
N GLY A 64 -2.87 13.70 1.16
CA GLY A 64 -4.09 13.66 0.36
C GLY A 64 -3.82 13.19 -1.07
N ALA A 65 -2.73 13.65 -1.70
CA ALA A 65 -2.32 13.20 -3.02
C ALA A 65 -1.89 11.72 -3.03
N GLN A 66 -1.15 11.26 -2.01
CA GLN A 66 -0.76 9.85 -1.87
C GLN A 66 -1.99 8.94 -1.71
N VAL A 67 -2.97 9.35 -0.91
CA VAL A 67 -4.23 8.61 -0.72
C VAL A 67 -5.03 8.52 -2.02
N ARG A 68 -5.11 9.60 -2.79
CA ARG A 68 -5.75 9.57 -4.12
C ARG A 68 -5.07 8.58 -5.07
N LYS A 69 -3.73 8.58 -5.10
CA LYS A 69 -2.95 7.61 -5.89
C LYS A 69 -3.20 6.17 -5.43
N PHE A 70 -3.28 5.94 -4.13
CA PHE A 70 -3.62 4.63 -3.58
C PHE A 70 -5.01 4.17 -4.03
N ASN A 71 -6.03 5.02 -3.88
CA ASN A 71 -7.39 4.69 -4.29
C ASN A 71 -7.49 4.39 -5.79
N ALA A 72 -6.73 5.10 -6.64
CA ALA A 72 -6.64 4.79 -8.06
C ALA A 72 -6.01 3.41 -8.35
N LEU A 73 -5.02 2.97 -7.55
CA LEU A 73 -4.47 1.62 -7.65
C LEU A 73 -5.50 0.57 -7.22
N VAL A 74 -6.30 0.84 -6.18
CA VAL A 74 -7.40 -0.04 -5.76
C VAL A 74 -8.45 -0.18 -6.87
N ASP A 75 -8.81 0.92 -7.54
CA ASP A 75 -9.72 0.89 -8.69
C ASP A 75 -9.14 0.08 -9.86
N LYS A 76 -7.85 0.23 -10.14
CA LYS A 76 -7.15 -0.56 -11.17
C LYS A 76 -7.15 -2.06 -10.83
N ILE A 77 -6.95 -2.41 -9.55
CA ILE A 77 -7.05 -3.80 -9.08
C ILE A 77 -8.48 -4.34 -9.30
N ALA A 78 -9.51 -3.56 -8.99
CA ALA A 78 -10.90 -3.94 -9.21
C ALA A 78 -11.21 -4.20 -10.69
N VAL A 79 -10.71 -3.34 -11.59
CA VAL A 79 -10.84 -3.52 -13.05
C VAL A 79 -10.11 -4.78 -13.52
N LEU A 80 -8.88 -5.03 -13.04
CA LEU A 80 -8.10 -6.21 -13.44
C LEU A 80 -8.74 -7.53 -12.96
N VAL A 81 -9.38 -7.53 -11.79
CA VAL A 81 -10.16 -8.68 -11.30
C VAL A 81 -11.39 -8.91 -12.18
N LYS A 82 -12.16 -7.86 -12.51
CA LYS A 82 -13.30 -7.96 -13.44
C LYS A 82 -12.91 -8.48 -14.82
N GLN A 83 -11.73 -8.12 -15.32
CA GLN A 83 -11.19 -8.60 -16.59
C GLN A 83 -10.65 -10.04 -16.54
N GLY A 84 -10.75 -10.76 -15.41
CA GLY A 84 -10.22 -12.11 -15.27
C GLY A 84 -8.69 -12.19 -15.31
N LYS A 85 -8.00 -11.06 -15.15
CA LYS A 85 -6.52 -10.96 -15.08
C LYS A 85 -5.99 -11.07 -13.66
N GLY A 86 -6.87 -11.21 -12.67
CA GLY A 86 -6.56 -11.50 -11.27
C GLY A 86 -6.76 -12.98 -10.92
N PRO A 87 -6.49 -13.37 -9.66
CA PRO A 87 -6.65 -14.75 -9.20
C PRO A 87 -8.10 -15.23 -9.32
N LYS A 88 -8.30 -16.45 -9.83
CA LYS A 88 -9.60 -17.02 -10.20
C LYS A 88 -10.52 -17.37 -9.02
N ARG A 89 -10.03 -17.37 -7.78
CA ARG A 89 -10.82 -17.73 -6.58
C ARG A 89 -10.60 -16.72 -5.45
N ASN A 90 -11.71 -16.25 -4.88
CA ASN A 90 -11.79 -15.58 -3.58
C ASN A 90 -10.87 -14.37 -3.37
N THR A 91 -10.60 -13.60 -4.43
CA THR A 91 -9.76 -12.39 -4.34
C THR A 91 -10.50 -11.29 -3.57
N ARG A 92 -10.13 -11.09 -2.30
CA ARG A 92 -10.61 -9.95 -1.52
C ARG A 92 -10.02 -8.66 -2.10
N LEU A 93 -10.86 -7.66 -2.30
CA LEU A 93 -10.45 -6.36 -2.83
C LEU A 93 -9.85 -5.49 -1.73
N PRO A 94 -8.81 -4.69 -2.04
CA PRO A 94 -8.28 -3.72 -1.08
C PRO A 94 -9.33 -2.68 -0.71
N ARG A 95 -9.27 -2.18 0.53
CA ARG A 95 -10.19 -1.13 1.00
C ARG A 95 -9.67 0.24 0.57
N LYS A 96 -10.56 1.09 0.06
CA LYS A 96 -10.22 2.49 -0.22
C LYS A 96 -10.06 3.26 1.07
N LEU A 97 -9.18 4.25 1.04
CA LEU A 97 -8.93 5.12 2.18
C LEU A 97 -9.70 6.44 2.02
N ASP A 98 -10.37 6.86 3.09
CA ASP A 98 -11.03 8.17 3.16
C ASP A 98 -10.08 9.22 3.72
N THR A 99 -9.71 10.21 2.91
CA THR A 99 -8.85 11.32 3.31
C THR A 99 -9.40 12.09 4.52
N ARG A 100 -10.71 12.23 4.66
CA ARG A 100 -11.32 13.02 5.76
C ARG A 100 -11.27 12.29 7.10
N LYS A 101 -11.28 10.96 7.10
CA LYS A 101 -11.14 10.15 8.33
C LYS A 101 -9.67 10.05 8.75
N LEU A 102 -8.75 9.91 7.79
CA LEU A 102 -7.31 9.75 8.05
C LEU A 102 -6.66 10.84 8.89
N PHE A 103 -7.11 12.11 8.77
CA PHE A 103 -6.54 13.22 9.55
C PHE A 103 -7.09 13.32 10.97
N ARG A 104 -8.14 12.55 11.30
CA ARG A 104 -8.62 12.41 12.69
C ARG A 104 -7.67 11.54 13.52
N LEU A 105 -6.84 10.72 12.87
CA LEU A 105 -5.76 9.92 13.48
C LEU A 105 -6.28 9.05 14.64
N ASP A 106 -7.45 8.46 14.44
CA ASP A 106 -8.06 7.58 15.41
C ASP A 106 -7.29 6.25 15.44
N VAL A 107 -7.25 5.60 16.60
CA VAL A 107 -6.58 4.31 16.79
C VAL A 107 -7.28 3.22 15.96
N ASP A 108 -8.59 3.37 15.78
CA ASP A 108 -9.45 2.44 15.03
C ASP A 108 -9.55 2.74 13.53
N ASP A 109 -8.80 3.72 13.01
CA ASP A 109 -8.83 4.04 11.59
C ASP A 109 -8.41 2.83 10.73
N GLU A 110 -9.16 2.58 9.66
CA GLU A 110 -8.95 1.46 8.74
C GLU A 110 -7.53 1.41 8.13
N ILE A 111 -6.79 2.51 8.18
CA ILE A 111 -5.40 2.57 7.76
C ILE A 111 -4.49 1.72 8.64
N TRP A 112 -4.79 1.55 9.93
CA TRP A 112 -3.96 0.81 10.88
C TRP A 112 -4.23 -0.70 10.84
N GLN A 113 -5.46 -1.10 10.47
CA GLN A 113 -5.82 -2.51 10.31
C GLN A 113 -5.15 -3.14 9.08
N GLU A 114 -4.88 -4.45 9.13
CA GLU A 114 -4.41 -5.18 7.96
C GLU A 114 -5.46 -5.14 6.85
N ASP A 115 -5.00 -4.91 5.62
CA ASP A 115 -5.89 -4.83 4.48
C ASP A 115 -6.15 -6.24 3.93
N PRO A 116 -7.42 -6.72 3.94
CA PRO A 116 -7.75 -8.07 3.51
C PRO A 116 -7.39 -8.38 2.04
N GLY A 117 -7.25 -7.35 1.20
CA GLY A 117 -6.91 -7.47 -0.22
C GLY A 117 -5.46 -7.20 -0.56
N LEU A 118 -4.63 -6.77 0.40
CA LEU A 118 -3.19 -6.54 0.21
C LEU A 118 -2.30 -7.51 1.01
N GLY A 119 -2.90 -8.27 1.95
CA GLY A 119 -2.21 -9.22 2.82
C GLY A 119 -1.46 -8.56 3.98
N ALA A 120 -0.87 -9.38 4.84
CA ALA A 120 -0.05 -8.92 5.98
C ALA A 120 1.03 -7.96 5.48
N GLN A 121 1.17 -6.79 6.08
CA GLN A 121 2.11 -5.76 5.60
C GLN A 121 3.56 -5.99 6.02
N ASP A 122 3.78 -6.77 7.09
CA ASP A 122 5.10 -6.95 7.73
C ASP A 122 5.99 -8.02 7.08
N ASP A 123 5.46 -8.84 6.17
CA ASP A 123 6.27 -9.93 5.62
C ASP A 123 7.07 -9.48 4.39
N LYS A 124 8.39 -9.71 4.42
CA LYS A 124 9.25 -9.73 3.23
C LYS A 124 8.51 -10.52 2.15
N LEU A 125 8.18 -9.87 1.03
CA LEU A 125 7.56 -10.57 -0.09
C LEU A 125 8.50 -11.70 -0.53
N GLU A 126 7.99 -12.93 -0.50
CA GLU A 126 8.72 -14.12 -0.90
C GLU A 126 9.36 -13.96 -2.29
N ARG A 127 10.55 -14.53 -2.48
CA ARG A 127 11.34 -14.31 -3.71
C ARG A 127 10.58 -14.72 -4.97
N TRP A 128 9.77 -15.77 -4.92
CA TRP A 128 8.97 -16.18 -6.07
C TRP A 128 7.92 -15.15 -6.51
N GLN A 129 7.54 -14.18 -5.65
CA GLN A 129 6.62 -13.11 -6.01
C GLN A 129 7.34 -11.91 -6.65
N THR A 130 8.62 -11.70 -6.37
CA THR A 130 9.36 -10.46 -6.70
C THR A 130 10.55 -10.67 -7.63
N ASP A 131 11.24 -11.80 -7.52
CA ASP A 131 12.44 -12.14 -8.28
C ASP A 131 12.05 -12.90 -9.56
N ASP A 132 12.20 -12.23 -10.70
CA ASP A 132 11.82 -12.79 -11.99
C ASP A 132 12.66 -14.03 -12.35
N LYS A 133 13.93 -14.10 -11.91
CA LYS A 133 14.75 -15.31 -12.12
C LYS A 133 14.21 -16.51 -11.36
N VAL A 134 13.68 -16.29 -10.16
CA VAL A 134 13.04 -17.35 -9.36
C VAL A 134 11.75 -17.80 -10.02
N LYS A 135 10.95 -16.89 -10.58
CA LYS A 135 9.74 -17.24 -11.34
C LYS A 135 10.06 -18.09 -12.57
N ASP A 136 11.03 -17.64 -13.37
CA ASP A 136 11.44 -18.33 -14.59
C ASP A 136 12.01 -19.73 -14.27
N GLY A 137 12.77 -19.85 -13.19
CA GLY A 137 13.25 -21.14 -12.68
C GLY A 137 12.12 -22.09 -12.29
N ILE A 138 11.11 -21.61 -11.57
CA ILE A 138 9.93 -22.43 -11.19
C ILE A 138 9.18 -22.91 -12.43
N VAL A 139 8.93 -22.02 -13.41
CA VAL A 139 8.25 -22.39 -14.66
C VAL A 139 9.04 -23.45 -15.41
N SER A 140 10.35 -23.24 -15.57
CA SER A 140 11.23 -24.19 -16.27
C SER A 140 11.25 -25.56 -15.60
N MET A 141 11.25 -25.60 -14.27
CA MET A 141 11.19 -26.85 -13.50
C MET A 141 9.85 -27.58 -13.70
N LEU A 142 8.73 -26.86 -13.66
CA LEU A 142 7.40 -27.43 -13.88
C LEU A 142 7.24 -27.98 -15.30
N ASP A 143 7.77 -27.28 -16.29
CA ASP A 143 7.77 -27.76 -17.68
C ASP A 143 8.60 -29.05 -17.83
N ALA A 144 9.76 -29.12 -17.18
CA ALA A 144 10.58 -30.34 -17.17
C ALA A 144 9.90 -31.52 -16.44
N GLN A 145 9.13 -31.27 -15.38
CA GLN A 145 8.31 -32.29 -14.73
C GLN A 145 7.17 -32.75 -15.64
N ARG A 146 6.47 -31.82 -16.28
CA ARG A 146 5.39 -32.13 -17.21
C ARG A 146 5.87 -32.98 -18.38
N CYS A 147 7.02 -32.66 -18.97
CA CYS A 147 7.60 -33.48 -20.04
C CYS A 147 7.90 -34.92 -19.60
N ARG A 148 8.33 -35.13 -18.34
CA ARG A 148 8.55 -36.47 -17.78
C ARG A 148 7.24 -37.22 -17.59
N GLU A 149 6.23 -36.56 -17.04
CA GLU A 149 4.89 -37.16 -16.88
C GLU A 149 4.29 -37.57 -18.24
N GLU A 150 4.42 -36.75 -19.27
CA GLU A 150 3.92 -37.08 -20.61
C GLU A 150 4.73 -38.24 -21.24
N LEU A 151 6.04 -38.31 -21.01
CA LEU A 151 6.87 -39.46 -21.44
C LEU A 151 6.45 -40.76 -20.75
N GLU A 152 6.11 -40.71 -19.47
CA GLU A 152 5.60 -41.88 -18.73
C GLU A 152 4.23 -42.34 -19.24
N ARG A 153 3.37 -41.41 -19.69
CA ARG A 153 2.07 -41.75 -20.30
C ARG A 153 2.17 -42.36 -21.70
N LEU A 154 3.24 -42.05 -22.42
CA LEU A 154 3.50 -42.59 -23.77
C LEU A 154 4.21 -43.95 -23.72
N ARG A 155 4.60 -44.41 -22.53
CA ARG A 155 5.13 -45.74 -22.27
C ARG A 155 4.02 -46.72 -21.91
#